data_AF-A0A350P1V0-F1
#
_entry.id   AF-A0A350P1V0-F1
#
_cell.length_a   1.000
_cell.length_b   1.000
_cell.length_c   1.000
_cell.angle_alpha   90.00
_cell.angle_beta   90.00
_cell.angle_gamma   90.00
#
_symmetry.space_group_name_H-M   'P 1'
#
loop_
_entity.id
_entity.type
_entity.pdbx_description
1 polymer ?
#
loop_
_entity_poly.entity_id
_entity_poly.type
_entity_poly.pdbx_seq_one_letter_code
_entity_poly.pdbx_strand_id
1 'polypeptide(L)'
;GETLHVMHLEVGHTDGDSVVWFEQPNVMHTGDLFFNGMFPYIDQGAGGNVEGYMESVTQLLKKIDDDTVIIPGHGKLSYKAEYKRFLAMIDETFNYVKALKQEGKTLDEVKALGLEEKWADWSWNFITEEKWITTLYTDA
;
A
#
# COMPACT_ATOMS: atom_id res chain seq x y z
N GLY A 1 -27.22 -13.89 -13.10
CA GLY A 1 -26.95 -13.05 -11.93
C GLY A 1 -25.46 -12.99 -11.73
N GLU A 2 -24.97 -11.94 -11.08
CA GLU A 2 -23.56 -11.77 -10.73
C GLU A 2 -23.36 -12.10 -9.24
N THR A 3 -22.26 -12.75 -8.88
CA THR A 3 -21.87 -12.99 -7.49
C THR A 3 -20.83 -11.96 -7.06
N LEU A 4 -21.11 -11.24 -5.97
CA LEU A 4 -20.17 -10.30 -5.38
C LEU A 4 -19.70 -10.82 -4.03
N HIS A 5 -18.39 -10.88 -3.84
CA HIS A 5 -17.76 -11.11 -2.56
C HIS A 5 -17.35 -9.76 -1.98
N VAL A 6 -17.86 -9.43 -0.80
CA VAL A 6 -17.46 -8.23 -0.06
C VAL A 6 -16.63 -8.68 1.14
N MET A 7 -15.38 -8.23 1.19
CA MET A 7 -14.41 -8.61 2.20
C MET A 7 -14.00 -7.38 2.99
N HIS A 8 -14.18 -7.41 4.31
CA HIS A 8 -13.55 -6.46 5.21
C HIS A 8 -12.17 -6.99 5.63
N LEU A 9 -11.18 -6.11 5.67
CA LEU A 9 -9.84 -6.39 6.18
C LEU A 9 -9.60 -5.52 7.41
N GLU A 10 -9.10 -6.12 8.49
CA GLU A 10 -9.11 -5.47 9.82
C GLU A 10 -8.37 -4.13 9.84
N VAL A 11 -7.21 -4.04 9.18
CA VAL A 11 -6.41 -2.81 9.14
C VAL A 11 -5.70 -2.65 7.81
N GLY A 12 -5.76 -1.46 7.22
CA GLY A 12 -4.94 -1.10 6.07
C GLY A 12 -4.82 0.41 5.88
N HIS A 13 -5.51 0.93 4.86
CA HIS A 13 -5.64 2.37 4.65
C HIS A 13 -6.40 3.02 5.82
N THR A 14 -7.42 2.34 6.33
CA THR A 14 -8.19 2.65 7.54
C THR A 14 -8.48 1.36 8.33
N ASP A 15 -9.25 1.44 9.43
CA ASP A 15 -9.87 0.28 10.09
C ASP A 15 -11.22 -0.13 9.47
N GLY A 16 -11.66 0.54 8.40
CA GLY A 16 -12.96 0.34 7.75
C GLY A 16 -12.85 -0.21 6.32
N ASP A 17 -11.67 -0.63 5.88
CA ASP A 17 -11.43 -1.00 4.49
C ASP A 17 -12.31 -2.17 4.02
N SER A 18 -12.83 -2.06 2.80
CA SER A 18 -13.67 -3.07 2.17
C SER A 18 -13.23 -3.28 0.72
N VAL A 19 -13.15 -4.56 0.33
CA VAL A 19 -12.76 -5.01 -1.01
C VAL A 19 -13.95 -5.71 -1.64
N VAL A 20 -14.22 -5.42 -2.91
CA VAL A 20 -15.29 -6.06 -3.68
C VAL A 20 -14.67 -6.91 -4.78
N TRP A 21 -15.03 -8.19 -4.85
CA TRP A 21 -14.63 -9.08 -5.93
C TRP A 21 -15.86 -9.57 -6.70
N PHE A 22 -15.86 -9.27 -7.99
CA PHE A 22 -16.83 -9.75 -8.98
C PHE A 22 -16.33 -11.08 -9.52
N GLU A 23 -17.03 -12.16 -9.16
CA GLU A 23 -16.55 -13.53 -9.36
C GLU A 23 -16.45 -13.90 -10.84
N GLN A 24 -17.53 -13.68 -11.60
CA GLN A 24 -17.61 -14.10 -12.99
C GLN A 24 -16.63 -13.34 -13.92
N PRO A 25 -16.48 -12.00 -13.83
CA PRO A 25 -15.52 -11.29 -14.64
C PRO A 25 -14.09 -11.32 -14.08
N ASN A 26 -13.86 -11.93 -12.91
CA ASN A 26 -12.58 -11.94 -12.20
C ASN A 26 -12.00 -10.53 -11.99
N VAL A 27 -12.82 -9.62 -11.42
CA VAL A 27 -12.45 -8.22 -11.20
C VAL A 27 -12.48 -7.89 -9.72
N MET A 28 -11.38 -7.41 -9.15
CA MET A 28 -11.28 -6.99 -7.76
C MET A 28 -11.13 -5.47 -7.65
N HIS A 29 -12.04 -4.81 -6.93
CA HIS A 29 -11.92 -3.41 -6.55
C HIS A 29 -11.39 -3.31 -5.12
N THR A 30 -10.19 -2.79 -4.94
CA THR A 30 -9.49 -2.77 -3.64
C THR A 30 -9.76 -1.52 -2.83
N GLY A 31 -10.33 -0.48 -3.46
CA GLY A 31 -10.32 0.86 -2.86
C GLY A 31 -8.88 1.30 -2.59
N ASP A 32 -8.70 2.07 -1.53
CA ASP A 32 -7.40 2.64 -1.16
C ASP A 32 -6.44 1.63 -0.52
N LEU A 33 -6.70 0.33 -0.64
CA LEU A 33 -5.72 -0.75 -0.42
C LEU A 33 -4.80 -1.00 -1.64
N PHE A 34 -4.90 -0.17 -2.68
CA PHE A 34 -3.95 -0.14 -3.77
C PHE A 34 -3.86 1.23 -4.44
N PHE A 35 -2.66 1.81 -4.41
CA PHE A 35 -2.27 3.00 -5.16
C PHE A 35 -1.29 2.59 -6.26
N ASN A 36 -1.78 2.37 -7.48
CA ASN A 36 -0.98 1.76 -8.54
C ASN A 36 0.14 2.70 -9.01
N GLY A 37 1.38 2.37 -8.61
CA GLY A 37 2.60 3.12 -8.95
C GLY A 37 2.78 4.41 -8.16
N MET A 38 2.19 4.51 -6.97
CA MET A 38 2.21 5.70 -6.12
C MET A 38 2.35 5.32 -4.65
N PHE A 39 2.98 6.17 -3.83
CA PHE A 39 2.99 5.98 -2.38
C PHE A 39 1.55 6.04 -1.83
N PRO A 40 1.13 5.07 -1.00
CA PRO A 40 -0.21 5.07 -0.46
C PRO A 40 -0.39 6.16 0.59
N TYR A 41 -1.61 6.66 0.71
CA TYR A 41 -2.04 7.36 1.90
C TYR A 41 -2.51 6.32 2.92
N ILE A 42 -2.00 6.39 4.16
CA ILE A 42 -2.43 5.53 5.28
C ILE A 42 -2.94 6.45 6.37
N ASP A 43 -4.22 6.37 6.69
CA ASP A 43 -4.84 7.24 7.67
C ASP A 43 -4.66 6.67 9.08
N GLN A 44 -3.53 7.03 9.69
CA GLN A 44 -3.20 6.65 11.08
C GLN A 44 -4.20 7.20 12.10
N GLY A 45 -4.93 8.27 11.78
CA GLY A 45 -5.99 8.82 12.63
C GLY A 45 -7.28 8.01 12.57
N ALA A 46 -7.50 7.28 11.48
CA ALA A 46 -8.63 6.38 11.26
C ALA A 46 -8.26 4.89 11.42
N GLY A 47 -7.21 4.59 12.20
CA GLY A 47 -6.82 3.23 12.57
C GLY A 47 -5.93 2.49 11.57
N GLY A 48 -5.55 3.10 10.44
CA GLY A 48 -4.61 2.53 9.47
C GLY A 48 -3.18 2.45 10.03
N ASN A 49 -2.42 1.45 9.58
CA ASN A 49 -0.97 1.37 9.83
C ASN A 49 -0.25 0.55 8.75
N VAL A 50 1.06 0.75 8.62
CA VAL A 50 1.88 0.17 7.55
C VAL A 50 1.90 -1.36 7.58
N GLU A 51 2.08 -1.98 8.75
CA GLU A 51 2.16 -3.44 8.86
C GLU A 51 0.82 -4.13 8.54
N GLY A 52 -0.28 -3.58 9.05
CA GLY A 52 -1.64 -4.02 8.73
C GLY A 52 -1.96 -3.87 7.24
N TYR A 53 -1.56 -2.75 6.64
CA TYR A 53 -1.70 -2.54 5.20
C TYR A 53 -0.98 -3.64 4.40
N MET A 54 0.27 -3.94 4.73
CA MET A 54 1.03 -5.01 4.07
C MET A 54 0.37 -6.39 4.24
N GLU A 55 -0.14 -6.70 5.43
CA GLU A 55 -0.85 -7.96 5.68
C GLU A 55 -2.15 -8.05 4.85
N SER A 56 -2.93 -6.97 4.82
CA SER A 56 -4.15 -6.85 4.00
C SER A 56 -3.86 -7.08 2.51
N VAL A 57 -2.86 -6.41 1.95
CA VAL A 57 -2.40 -6.61 0.56
C VAL A 57 -1.95 -8.06 0.34
N THR A 58 -1.20 -8.63 1.28
CA THR A 58 -0.71 -10.02 1.21
C THR A 58 -1.86 -11.02 1.19
N GLN A 59 -2.92 -10.80 1.98
CA GLN A 59 -4.10 -11.66 1.98
C GLN A 59 -4.84 -11.62 0.65
N LEU A 60 -4.98 -10.44 0.04
CA LEU A 60 -5.62 -10.30 -1.27
C LEU A 60 -4.78 -10.95 -2.39
N LEU A 61 -3.46 -10.77 -2.37
CA LEU A 61 -2.54 -11.42 -3.32
C LEU A 61 -2.61 -12.95 -3.31
N LYS A 62 -2.99 -13.56 -2.19
CA LYS A 62 -3.23 -15.01 -2.06
C LYS A 62 -4.56 -15.47 -2.68
N LYS A 63 -5.51 -14.55 -2.90
CA LYS A 63 -6.86 -14.85 -3.42
C LYS A 63 -6.98 -14.69 -4.93
N ILE A 64 -6.17 -13.82 -5.52
CA ILE A 64 -6.22 -13.50 -6.95
C ILE A 64 -5.22 -14.32 -7.76
N ASP A 65 -5.41 -14.40 -9.07
CA ASP A 65 -4.46 -14.97 -10.02
C ASP A 65 -3.87 -13.88 -10.94
N ASP A 66 -3.05 -14.27 -11.92
CA ASP A 66 -2.40 -13.32 -12.83
C ASP A 66 -3.39 -12.70 -13.85
N ASP A 67 -4.55 -13.34 -14.06
CA ASP A 67 -5.60 -12.87 -14.96
C ASP A 67 -6.65 -11.98 -14.24
N THR A 68 -6.63 -11.92 -12.91
CA THR A 68 -7.50 -11.05 -12.13
C THR A 68 -7.23 -9.57 -12.45
N VAL A 69 -8.24 -8.88 -12.95
CA VAL A 69 -8.20 -7.43 -13.18
C VAL A 69 -8.42 -6.72 -11.86
N ILE A 70 -7.54 -5.78 -11.52
CA ILE A 70 -7.60 -5.00 -10.29
C ILE A 70 -7.97 -3.55 -10.62
N ILE A 71 -9.03 -3.06 -9.98
CA ILE A 71 -9.42 -1.65 -9.95
C ILE A 71 -8.86 -1.05 -8.65
N PRO A 72 -7.77 -0.27 -8.71
CA PRO A 72 -7.25 0.42 -7.53
C PRO A 72 -8.14 1.60 -7.15
N GLY A 73 -8.03 2.08 -5.90
CA GLY A 73 -8.60 3.37 -5.51
C GLY A 73 -7.95 4.52 -6.29
N HIS A 74 -6.65 4.40 -6.57
CA HIS A 74 -5.88 5.37 -7.34
C HIS A 74 -4.96 4.74 -8.38
N GLY A 75 -4.91 5.37 -9.56
CA GLY A 75 -4.06 4.96 -10.67
C GLY A 75 -4.81 4.21 -11.76
N LYS A 76 -4.08 3.54 -12.65
CA LYS A 76 -4.66 2.80 -13.78
C LYS A 76 -5.11 1.41 -13.34
N LEU A 77 -6.05 0.83 -14.12
CA LEU A 77 -6.34 -0.61 -14.09
C LEU A 77 -5.04 -1.42 -14.10
N SER A 78 -5.04 -2.53 -13.38
CA SER A 78 -3.82 -3.22 -12.99
C SER A 78 -4.04 -4.71 -12.81
N TYR A 79 -2.97 -5.45 -12.54
CA TYR A 79 -2.97 -6.90 -12.35
C TYR A 79 -2.09 -7.28 -11.16
N LYS A 80 -2.03 -8.58 -10.88
CA LYS A 80 -1.27 -9.14 -9.76
C LYS A 80 0.21 -8.74 -9.74
N ALA A 81 0.83 -8.56 -10.90
CA ALA A 81 2.24 -8.19 -11.01
C ALA A 81 2.53 -6.81 -10.40
N GLU A 82 1.75 -5.79 -10.78
CA GLU A 82 1.89 -4.45 -10.23
C GLU A 82 1.49 -4.42 -8.75
N TYR A 83 0.49 -5.21 -8.34
CA TYR A 83 0.09 -5.25 -6.94
C TYR A 83 1.17 -5.87 -6.04
N LYS A 84 1.90 -6.89 -6.54
CA LYS A 84 3.13 -7.40 -5.89
C LYS A 84 4.22 -6.34 -5.83
N ARG A 85 4.43 -5.57 -6.91
CA ARG A 85 5.42 -4.48 -6.93
C ARG A 85 5.09 -3.40 -5.89
N PHE A 86 3.79 -3.12 -5.71
CA PHE A 86 3.32 -2.21 -4.68
C PHE A 86 3.56 -2.73 -3.26
N LEU A 87 3.29 -4.00 -2.98
CA LEU A 87 3.66 -4.61 -1.69
C LEU A 87 5.18 -4.54 -1.43
N ALA A 88 5.99 -4.88 -2.43
CA ALA A 88 7.45 -4.84 -2.32
C ALA A 88 7.96 -3.42 -2.04
N MET A 89 7.36 -2.41 -2.66
CA MET A 89 7.70 -1.01 -2.36
C MET A 89 7.44 -0.66 -0.89
N ILE A 90 6.27 -1.03 -0.34
CA ILE A 90 5.95 -0.73 1.06
C ILE A 90 6.93 -1.47 1.98
N ASP A 91 7.14 -2.77 1.77
CA ASP A 91 8.01 -3.59 2.60
C ASP A 91 9.46 -3.10 2.59
N GLU A 92 10.04 -2.87 1.41
CA GLU A 92 11.43 -2.44 1.29
C GLU A 92 11.64 -1.05 1.90
N THR A 93 10.74 -0.10 1.65
CA THR A 93 10.87 1.26 2.18
C THR A 93 10.61 1.32 3.69
N PHE A 94 9.64 0.55 4.21
CA PHE A 94 9.38 0.46 5.64
C PHE A 94 10.56 -0.16 6.39
N ASN A 95 11.11 -1.29 5.90
CA ASN A 95 12.26 -1.94 6.52
C ASN A 95 13.50 -1.05 6.51
N TYR A 96 13.73 -0.30 5.43
CA TYR A 96 14.81 0.68 5.35
C TYR A 96 14.65 1.80 6.39
N VAL A 97 13.48 2.45 6.45
CA VAL A 97 13.23 3.53 7.41
C VAL A 97 13.28 3.02 8.86
N LYS A 98 12.74 1.83 9.13
CA LYS A 98 12.76 1.17 10.43
C LYS A 98 14.18 0.88 10.90
N ALA A 99 15.06 0.38 10.01
CA ALA A 99 16.46 0.17 10.32
C ALA A 99 17.18 1.48 10.69
N LEU A 100 16.99 2.54 9.90
CA LEU A 100 17.58 3.85 10.19
C LEU A 100 17.11 4.44 11.53
N LYS A 101 15.82 4.28 11.86
CA LYS A 101 15.28 4.69 13.16
C LYS A 101 15.91 3.89 14.31
N GLN A 102 16.10 2.59 14.13
CA GLN A 102 16.76 1.71 15.12
C GLN A 102 18.24 2.06 15.31
N GLU A 103 18.92 2.59 14.29
CA GLU A 103 20.26 3.18 14.39
C GLU A 103 20.30 4.52 15.14
N GLY A 104 19.13 5.06 15.54
CA GLY A 104 19.01 6.31 16.27
C GLY A 104 18.95 7.56 15.40
N LYS A 105 18.77 7.42 14.08
CA LYS A 105 18.58 8.57 13.19
C LYS A 105 17.23 9.22 13.45
N THR A 106 17.21 10.54 13.44
CA THR A 106 16.01 11.36 13.55
C THR A 106 15.22 11.37 12.24
N LEU A 107 13.93 11.73 12.30
CA LEU A 107 13.08 11.85 11.11
C LEU A 107 13.70 12.77 10.04
N ASP A 108 14.29 13.90 10.45
CA ASP A 108 14.88 14.87 9.53
C ASP A 108 16.14 14.30 8.84
N GLU A 109 16.94 13.51 9.56
CA GLU A 109 18.08 12.78 8.96
C GLU A 109 17.62 11.73 7.96
N VAL A 110 16.54 10.99 8.25
CA VAL A 110 16.00 9.98 7.33
C VAL A 110 15.42 10.66 6.08
N LYS A 111 14.71 11.78 6.21
CA LYS A 111 14.24 12.58 5.06
C LYS A 111 15.39 13.11 4.20
N ALA A 112 16.46 13.57 4.83
CA ALA A 112 17.63 14.07 4.12
C ALA A 112 18.39 12.96 3.37
N LEU A 113 18.38 11.73 3.89
CA LEU A 113 18.93 10.56 3.20
C LEU A 113 18.07 10.14 2.00
N GLY A 114 16.75 10.28 2.11
CA GLY A 114 15.81 9.85 1.09
C GLY A 114 15.71 8.34 0.95
N LEU A 115 14.86 7.91 0.02
CA LEU A 115 14.70 6.51 -0.37
C LEU A 115 15.63 6.13 -1.52
N GLU A 116 15.72 4.83 -1.81
CA GLU A 116 16.42 4.35 -3.01
C GLU A 116 15.84 4.97 -4.29
N GLU A 117 16.70 5.31 -5.25
CA GLU A 117 16.33 6.00 -6.51
C GLU A 117 15.22 5.29 -7.29
N LYS A 118 15.13 3.95 -7.21
CA LYS A 118 14.07 3.15 -7.85
C LYS A 118 12.65 3.50 -7.38
N TRP A 119 12.51 4.22 -6.26
CA TRP A 119 11.26 4.68 -5.68
C TRP A 119 10.97 6.17 -5.93
N ALA A 120 11.88 6.92 -6.56
CA ALA A 120 11.74 8.38 -6.72
C ALA A 120 10.43 8.80 -7.43
N ASP A 121 9.99 8.03 -8.43
CA ASP A 121 8.81 8.32 -9.25
C ASP A 121 7.47 7.97 -8.58
N TRP A 122 7.47 7.46 -7.33
CA TRP A 122 6.24 7.09 -6.61
C TRP A 122 5.60 8.27 -5.87
N SER A 123 6.33 9.37 -5.73
CA SER A 123 5.81 10.62 -5.20
C SER A 123 4.71 11.16 -6.10
N TRP A 124 3.65 11.69 -5.49
CA TRP A 124 2.56 12.35 -6.21
C TRP A 124 2.04 13.55 -5.41
N ASN A 125 1.09 14.29 -6.00
CA ASN A 125 0.63 15.58 -5.47
C ASN A 125 0.21 15.56 -3.99
N PHE A 126 -0.27 14.41 -3.50
CA PHE A 126 -0.71 14.28 -2.11
C PHE A 126 0.37 13.70 -1.19
N ILE A 127 0.98 12.57 -1.57
CA ILE A 127 2.03 11.89 -0.81
C ILE A 127 3.37 12.05 -1.52
N THR A 128 4.19 12.96 -1.01
CA THR A 128 5.60 13.11 -1.41
C THR A 128 6.47 12.06 -0.71
N GLU A 129 7.68 11.84 -1.20
CA GLU A 129 8.67 10.98 -0.53
C GLU A 129 8.85 11.36 0.95
N GLU A 130 9.00 12.64 1.27
CA GLU A 130 9.13 13.09 2.66
C GLU A 130 7.90 12.74 3.53
N LYS A 131 6.69 12.84 2.98
CA LYS A 131 5.47 12.45 3.68
C LYS A 131 5.41 10.94 3.86
N TRP A 132 5.77 10.18 2.84
CA TRP A 132 5.84 8.72 2.93
C TRP A 132 6.84 8.29 4.00
N ILE A 133 8.06 8.82 3.98
CA ILE A 133 9.07 8.61 5.03
C ILE A 133 8.50 8.96 6.41
N THR A 134 7.74 10.06 6.53
CA THR A 134 7.12 10.45 7.80
C THR A 134 6.12 9.41 8.30
N THR A 135 5.26 8.89 7.42
CA THR A 135 4.32 7.81 7.74
C THR A 135 5.07 6.57 8.23
N LEU A 136 6.05 6.11 7.45
CA LEU A 136 6.87 4.94 7.78
C LEU A 136 7.59 5.09 9.12
N TYR A 137 8.25 6.23 9.33
CA TYR A 137 9.01 6.51 10.55
C TYR A 137 8.10 6.60 11.78
N THR A 138 6.87 7.06 11.62
CA THR A 138 5.90 7.15 12.72
C THR A 138 5.45 5.76 13.19
N ASP A 139 5.24 4.82 12.25
CA ASP A 139 4.80 3.45 12.56
C ASP A 139 5.94 2.48 12.95
N ALA A 140 7.18 2.74 12.48
CA ALA A 140 8.35 1.88 12.69
C ALA A 140 8.80 1.78 14.16
#